data_AF-A0A897NM57-F1
#
_entry.id   AF-A0A897NM57-F1
#
_cell.length_a   1.000
_cell.length_b   1.000
_cell.length_c   1.000
_cell.angle_alpha   90.00
_cell.angle_beta   90.00
_cell.angle_gamma   90.00
#
_symmetry.space_group_name_H-M   'P 1'
#
loop_
_entity.id
_entity.type
_entity.pdbx_description
1 polymer ?
#
loop_
_entity_poly.entity_id
_entity_poly.type
_entity_poly.pdbx_seq_one_letter_code
_entity_poly.pdbx_strand_id
1 'polypeptide(L)'
;MAASLSADGRDFVLGIGAGVVGFLLGLVLVVVAATDGTELLGQGLTVVALATVALAFGVVGLYDNVALGMPKRGVAHLVSGTAVVLALLAPRGSPSLAFVAGAAVALLVSGTYQLALVTGAFESDEQPGEESDS
;
A
#
# COMPACT_ATOMS: atom_id res chain seq x y z
N MET A 1 -14.14 -25.55 -10.06
CA MET A 1 -12.67 -25.72 -10.10
C MET A 1 -12.05 -24.34 -9.89
N ALA A 2 -11.52 -24.07 -8.69
CA ALA A 2 -10.79 -22.83 -8.45
C ALA A 2 -9.44 -22.96 -9.16
N ALA A 3 -9.18 -22.13 -10.17
CA ALA A 3 -7.88 -22.06 -10.81
C ALA A 3 -6.86 -21.63 -9.75
N SER A 4 -5.99 -22.56 -9.34
CA SER A 4 -4.85 -22.24 -8.48
C SER A 4 -3.91 -21.35 -9.28
N LEU A 5 -3.88 -20.05 -8.97
CA LEU A 5 -2.83 -19.15 -9.46
C LEU A 5 -1.47 -19.76 -9.09
N SER A 6 -0.51 -19.73 -10.03
CA SER A 6 0.88 -20.03 -9.73
C SER A 6 1.38 -19.12 -8.60
N ALA A 7 2.42 -19.53 -7.86
CA ALA A 7 2.98 -18.73 -6.77
C ALA A 7 3.29 -17.28 -7.23
N ASP A 8 3.84 -17.13 -8.43
CA ASP A 8 4.10 -15.84 -9.08
C ASP A 8 2.83 -15.03 -9.37
N GLY A 9 1.77 -15.70 -9.84
CA GLY A 9 0.48 -15.06 -10.11
C GLY A 9 -0.21 -14.56 -8.84
N ARG A 10 -0.03 -15.26 -7.71
CA ARG A 10 -0.56 -14.80 -6.41
C ARG A 10 0.22 -13.61 -5.88
N ASP A 11 1.54 -13.64 -5.97
CA ASP A 11 2.39 -12.54 -5.48
C ASP A 11 2.20 -11.27 -6.33
N PHE A 12 1.94 -11.44 -7.62
CA PHE A 12 1.53 -10.36 -8.52
C PHE A 12 0.18 -9.74 -8.12
N VAL A 13 -0.86 -10.57 -7.91
CA VAL A 13 -2.18 -10.07 -7.51
C VAL A 13 -2.14 -9.39 -6.14
N LEU A 14 -1.34 -9.90 -5.21
CA LEU A 14 -1.14 -9.27 -3.90
C LEU A 14 -0.37 -7.95 -4.00
N GLY A 15 0.66 -7.88 -4.84
CA GLY A 15 1.43 -6.66 -5.10
C GLY A 15 0.59 -5.56 -5.78
N ILE A 16 -0.11 -5.88 -6.86
CA ILE A 16 -1.03 -4.94 -7.53
C ILE A 16 -2.16 -4.55 -6.59
N GLY A 17 -2.78 -5.52 -5.93
CA GLY A 17 -3.90 -5.29 -5.03
C GLY A 17 -3.52 -4.30 -3.93
N ALA A 18 -2.37 -4.48 -3.31
CA ALA A 18 -1.88 -3.56 -2.29
C ALA A 18 -1.54 -2.17 -2.83
N GLY A 19 -0.91 -2.09 -4.01
CA GLY A 19 -0.60 -0.82 -4.68
C GLY A 19 -1.88 -0.03 -5.01
N VAL A 20 -2.88 -0.70 -5.59
CA VAL A 20 -4.20 -0.12 -5.91
C VAL A 20 -4.94 0.30 -4.64
N VAL A 21 -5.00 -0.56 -3.63
CA VAL A 21 -5.68 -0.25 -2.36
C VAL A 21 -5.02 0.96 -1.69
N GLY A 22 -3.68 0.97 -1.59
CA GLY A 22 -2.92 2.08 -1.03
C GLY A 22 -3.19 3.38 -1.78
N PHE A 23 -3.11 3.35 -3.10
CA PHE A 23 -3.35 4.52 -3.95
C PHE A 23 -4.78 5.08 -3.81
N LEU A 24 -5.79 4.23 -3.91
CA LEU A 24 -7.19 4.64 -3.77
C LEU A 24 -7.47 5.19 -2.37
N LEU A 25 -6.93 4.57 -1.33
CA LEU A 25 -7.05 5.06 0.04
C LEU A 25 -6.39 6.44 0.19
N GLY A 26 -5.22 6.63 -0.43
CA GLY A 26 -4.55 7.93 -0.51
C GLY A 26 -5.43 9.00 -1.15
N LEU A 27 -6.08 8.70 -2.28
CA LEU A 27 -7.03 9.63 -2.92
C LEU A 27 -8.23 9.94 -2.02
N VAL A 28 -8.79 8.95 -1.33
CA VAL A 28 -9.86 9.16 -0.36
C VAL A 28 -9.40 10.12 0.74
N LEU A 29 -8.19 9.96 1.27
CA LEU A 29 -7.67 10.87 2.30
C LEU A 29 -7.39 12.28 1.76
N VAL A 30 -7.02 12.45 0.48
CA VAL A 30 -6.95 13.77 -0.16
C VAL A 30 -8.33 14.44 -0.13
N VAL A 31 -9.39 13.71 -0.49
CA VAL A 31 -10.77 14.24 -0.44
C VAL A 31 -11.17 14.60 0.99
N VAL A 32 -10.85 13.74 1.97
CA VAL A 32 -11.11 14.02 3.39
C VAL A 32 -10.40 15.29 3.85
N ALA A 33 -9.13 15.46 3.51
CA ALA A 33 -8.37 16.66 3.86
C ALA A 33 -8.91 17.92 3.16
N ALA A 34 -9.28 17.81 1.88
CA ALA A 34 -9.79 18.93 1.09
C ALA A 34 -11.19 19.39 1.53
N THR A 35 -11.98 18.50 2.14
CA THR A 35 -13.35 18.78 2.60
C THR A 35 -13.44 18.99 4.11
N ASP A 36 -12.30 19.00 4.81
CA ASP A 36 -12.21 19.03 6.28
C ASP A 36 -13.01 17.91 6.98
N GLY A 37 -13.21 16.79 6.29
CA GLY A 37 -14.06 15.66 6.71
C GLY A 37 -13.41 14.73 7.73
N THR A 38 -12.48 15.23 8.57
CA THR A 38 -11.65 14.40 9.47
C THR A 38 -12.48 13.62 10.50
N GLU A 39 -13.69 14.08 10.82
CA GLU A 39 -14.64 13.40 11.71
C GLU A 39 -15.04 12.00 11.21
N LEU A 40 -15.06 11.79 9.88
CA LEU A 40 -15.37 10.49 9.28
C LEU A 40 -14.37 9.41 9.70
N LEU A 41 -13.12 9.79 9.96
CA LEU A 41 -12.05 8.90 10.42
C LEU A 41 -12.21 8.49 11.89
N GLY A 42 -13.06 9.19 12.64
CA GLY A 42 -13.40 8.86 14.02
C GLY A 42 -14.59 7.91 14.18
N GLN A 43 -15.34 7.64 13.10
CA GLN A 43 -16.49 6.74 13.14
C GLN A 43 -16.05 5.30 13.39
N GLY A 44 -16.73 4.59 14.30
CA GLY A 44 -16.30 3.26 14.74
C GLY A 44 -16.07 2.26 13.61
N LEU A 45 -16.95 2.22 12.60
CA LEU A 45 -16.77 1.36 11.44
C LEU A 45 -15.54 1.75 10.60
N THR A 46 -15.35 3.05 10.34
CA THR A 46 -14.19 3.57 9.62
C THR A 46 -12.89 3.25 10.36
N VAL A 47 -12.89 3.41 11.69
CA VAL A 47 -11.74 3.08 12.54
C VAL A 47 -11.41 1.60 12.42
N VAL A 48 -12.40 0.71 12.55
CA VAL A 48 -12.18 -0.74 12.43
C VAL A 48 -11.69 -1.12 11.03
N ALA A 49 -12.30 -0.57 9.98
CA ALA A 49 -11.90 -0.85 8.60
C ALA A 49 -10.46 -0.41 8.32
N LEU A 50 -10.11 0.83 8.65
CA LEU A 50 -8.77 1.36 8.45
C LEU A 50 -7.74 0.67 9.35
N ALA A 51 -8.06 0.34 10.60
CA ALA A 51 -7.17 -0.40 11.47
C ALA A 51 -6.88 -1.81 10.92
N THR A 52 -7.89 -2.46 10.33
CA THR A 52 -7.74 -3.76 9.67
C THR A 52 -6.83 -3.64 8.44
N VAL A 53 -7.01 -2.60 7.63
CA VAL A 53 -6.14 -2.30 6.47
C VAL A 53 -4.70 -2.03 6.91
N ALA A 54 -4.51 -1.21 7.95
CA ALA A 54 -3.20 -0.92 8.51
C ALA A 54 -2.49 -2.18 9.00
N LEU A 55 -3.22 -3.07 9.69
CA LEU A 55 -2.70 -4.33 10.19
C LEU A 55 -2.33 -5.27 9.03
N ALA A 56 -3.16 -5.36 8.00
CA ALA A 56 -2.85 -6.16 6.82
C ALA A 56 -1.56 -5.68 6.14
N PHE A 57 -1.41 -4.36 5.94
CA PHE A 57 -0.17 -3.77 5.43
C PHE A 57 1.04 -4.04 6.34
N GLY A 58 0.86 -3.94 7.66
CA GLY A 58 1.91 -4.24 8.63
C GLY A 58 2.38 -5.69 8.58
N VAL A 59 1.45 -6.64 8.57
CA VAL A 59 1.74 -8.08 8.52
C VAL A 59 2.41 -8.45 7.20
N VAL A 60 1.87 -7.99 6.06
CA VAL A 60 2.47 -8.25 4.74
C VAL A 60 3.85 -7.61 4.63
N GLY A 61 4.00 -6.37 5.09
CA GLY A 61 5.28 -5.68 5.08
C GLY A 61 6.35 -6.37 5.93
N LEU A 62 5.98 -6.90 7.10
CA LEU A 62 6.88 -7.68 7.93
C LEU A 62 7.24 -9.02 7.27
N TYR A 63 6.26 -9.70 6.68
CA TYR A 63 6.47 -10.95 5.95
C TYR A 63 7.42 -10.75 4.78
N ASP A 64 7.25 -9.71 3.97
CA ASP A 64 8.10 -9.41 2.83
C ASP A 64 9.54 -9.11 3.25
N ASN A 65 9.74 -8.35 4.34
CA ASN A 65 11.09 -8.04 4.84
C ASN A 65 11.77 -9.27 5.45
N VAL A 66 11.06 -10.02 6.31
CA VAL A 66 11.66 -11.04 7.18
C VAL A 66 11.63 -12.42 6.54
N ALA A 67 10.52 -12.81 5.95
CA ALA A 67 10.33 -14.16 5.41
C ALA A 67 10.80 -14.28 3.96
N LEU A 68 10.56 -13.25 3.13
CA LEU A 68 10.87 -13.28 1.70
C LEU A 68 12.14 -12.52 1.32
N GLY A 69 12.71 -11.71 2.23
CA GLY A 69 13.91 -10.93 1.94
C GLY A 69 13.71 -9.89 0.83
N MET A 70 12.49 -9.36 0.66
CA MET A 70 12.11 -8.37 -0.33
C MET A 70 11.91 -6.98 0.32
N PRO A 71 12.99 -6.28 0.72
CA PRO A 71 12.88 -5.08 1.54
C PRO A 71 12.19 -3.92 0.83
N LYS A 72 12.36 -3.79 -0.49
CA LYS A 72 11.69 -2.73 -1.28
C LYS A 72 10.17 -2.83 -1.17
N ARG A 73 9.62 -4.04 -1.37
CA ARG A 73 8.17 -4.30 -1.26
C ARG A 73 7.71 -4.16 0.20
N GLY A 74 8.46 -4.78 1.12
CA GLY A 74 8.12 -4.78 2.54
C GLY A 74 8.07 -3.38 3.15
N VAL A 75 9.07 -2.53 2.89
CA VAL A 75 9.08 -1.13 3.37
C VAL A 75 7.90 -0.36 2.81
N ALA A 76 7.53 -0.55 1.54
CA ALA A 76 6.38 0.13 0.95
C ALA A 76 5.07 -0.24 1.68
N HIS A 77 4.85 -1.52 1.97
CA HIS A 77 3.69 -1.94 2.76
C HIS A 77 3.71 -1.35 4.17
N LEU A 78 4.85 -1.35 4.85
CA LEU A 78 4.96 -0.75 6.18
C LEU A 78 4.64 0.75 6.16
N VAL A 79 5.16 1.50 5.18
CA VAL A 79 4.84 2.93 4.99
C VAL A 79 3.33 3.13 4.78
N SER A 80 2.70 2.28 3.96
CA SER A 80 1.25 2.33 3.75
C SER A 80 0.49 2.08 5.06
N GLY A 81 0.87 1.05 5.83
CA GLY A 81 0.26 0.76 7.13
C GLY A 81 0.41 1.91 8.13
N THR A 82 1.61 2.48 8.25
CA THR A 82 1.88 3.65 9.11
C THR A 82 1.07 4.87 8.70
N ALA A 83 0.94 5.12 7.40
CA ALA A 83 0.13 6.22 6.88
C ALA A 83 -1.35 6.07 7.29
N VAL A 84 -1.91 4.86 7.21
CA VAL A 84 -3.28 4.61 7.68
C VAL A 84 -3.42 4.87 9.18
N VAL A 85 -2.42 4.47 9.98
CA VAL A 85 -2.40 4.77 11.43
C VAL A 85 -2.36 6.28 11.68
N LEU A 86 -1.54 7.03 10.95
CA LEU A 86 -1.49 8.49 11.08
C LEU A 86 -2.85 9.12 10.76
N ALA A 87 -3.54 8.67 9.72
CA ALA A 87 -4.89 9.14 9.40
C ALA A 87 -5.88 8.87 10.56
N LEU A 88 -5.79 7.72 11.21
CA LEU A 88 -6.62 7.36 12.37
C LEU A 88 -6.31 8.16 13.64
N LEU A 89 -5.15 8.81 13.73
CA LEU A 89 -4.82 9.71 14.82
C LEU A 89 -5.42 11.11 14.63
N ALA A 90 -5.77 11.49 13.40
CA ALA A 90 -6.27 12.83 13.09
C ALA A 90 -7.48 13.28 13.94
N PRO A 91 -8.49 12.44 14.23
CA PRO A 91 -9.61 12.85 15.09
C PRO A 91 -9.24 13.06 16.55
N ARG A 92 -8.05 12.64 17.00
CA ARG A 92 -7.66 12.62 18.42
C ARG A 92 -6.79 13.79 18.86
N GLY A 93 -6.45 14.74 17.98
CA GLY A 93 -5.71 15.94 18.37
C GLY A 93 -5.23 16.80 17.20
N SER A 94 -4.70 17.98 17.53
CA SER A 94 -4.01 18.86 16.58
C SER A 94 -2.57 18.37 16.34
N PRO A 95 -2.03 18.42 15.11
CA PRO A 95 -2.64 18.93 13.88
C PRO A 95 -3.35 17.83 13.06
N SER A 96 -4.67 17.74 13.17
CA SER A 96 -5.52 16.73 12.52
C SER A 96 -5.35 16.68 11.00
N LEU A 97 -5.46 17.84 10.33
CA LEU A 97 -5.32 17.96 8.88
C LEU A 97 -3.93 17.58 8.37
N ALA A 98 -2.87 17.90 9.12
CA ALA A 98 -1.51 17.56 8.73
C ALA A 98 -1.28 16.04 8.76
N PHE A 99 -1.87 15.34 9.73
CA PHE A 99 -1.82 13.87 9.76
C PHE A 99 -2.54 13.25 8.58
N VAL A 100 -3.73 13.74 8.22
CA VAL A 100 -4.48 13.23 7.06
C VAL A 100 -3.74 13.53 5.75
N ALA A 101 -3.25 14.75 5.57
CA ALA A 101 -2.50 15.13 4.37
C ALA A 101 -1.19 14.35 4.23
N GLY A 102 -0.44 14.20 5.32
CA GLY A 102 0.79 13.39 5.34
C GLY A 102 0.52 11.92 5.04
N ALA A 103 -0.55 11.36 5.63
CA ALA A 103 -1.00 10.01 5.34
C ALA A 103 -1.39 9.83 3.86
N ALA A 104 -2.13 10.79 3.30
CA ALA A 104 -2.54 10.77 1.90
C ALA A 104 -1.33 10.73 0.97
N VAL A 105 -0.35 11.62 1.18
CA VAL A 105 0.89 11.66 0.39
C VAL A 105 1.65 10.34 0.51
N ALA A 106 1.82 9.82 1.73
CA ALA A 106 2.53 8.57 1.95
C ALA A 106 1.86 7.38 1.25
N LEU A 107 0.53 7.30 1.27
CA LEU A 107 -0.24 6.25 0.59
C LEU A 107 -0.18 6.36 -0.94
N LEU A 108 -0.26 7.59 -1.48
CA LEU A 108 -0.13 7.80 -2.92
C LEU A 108 1.26 7.44 -3.44
N VAL A 109 2.31 7.88 -2.75
CA VAL A 109 3.70 7.57 -3.12
C VAL A 109 3.99 6.08 -2.94
N SER A 110 3.58 5.49 -1.83
CA SER A 110 3.82 4.07 -1.58
C SER A 110 3.01 3.17 -2.52
N GLY A 111 1.74 3.52 -2.79
CA GLY A 111 0.89 2.80 -3.74
C GLY A 111 1.43 2.86 -5.17
N THR A 112 1.82 4.05 -5.64
CA THR A 112 2.45 4.19 -6.97
C THR A 112 3.79 3.46 -7.05
N TYR A 113 4.60 3.51 -6.00
CA TYR A 113 5.86 2.75 -5.93
C TYR A 113 5.62 1.23 -5.98
N GLN A 114 4.63 0.71 -5.26
CA GLN A 114 4.26 -0.71 -5.33
C GLN A 114 3.81 -1.11 -6.74
N LEU A 115 3.00 -0.28 -7.39
CA LEU A 115 2.59 -0.51 -8.78
C LEU A 115 3.81 -0.52 -9.71
N ALA A 116 4.73 0.45 -9.55
CA ALA A 116 5.95 0.53 -10.34
C ALA A 116 6.89 -0.67 -10.12
N LEU A 117 7.01 -1.17 -8.89
CA LEU A 117 7.78 -2.39 -8.59
C LEU A 117 7.20 -3.60 -9.30
N VAL A 118 5.87 -3.71 -9.32
CA VAL A 118 5.20 -4.82 -9.99
C VAL A 118 5.35 -4.69 -11.51
N THR A 119 5.13 -3.51 -12.11
CA THR A 119 5.25 -3.33 -13.56
C THR A 119 6.68 -3.41 -14.07
N GLY A 120 7.67 -2.90 -13.31
CA GLY A 120 9.09 -2.98 -13.68
C GLY A 120 9.69 -4.39 -13.59
N ALA A 121 9.07 -5.29 -12.82
CA ALA A 121 9.43 -6.70 -12.85
C ALA A 121 9.11 -7.34 -14.22
N PHE A 122 8.08 -6.86 -14.94
CA PHE A 122 7.74 -7.37 -16.28
C PHE A 122 8.70 -6.86 -17.36
N GLU A 123 9.09 -5.58 -17.32
CA GLU A 123 10.07 -5.05 -18.29
C GLU A 123 11.42 -5.78 -18.20
N SER A 124 11.77 -6.30 -17.02
CA SER A 124 13.03 -7.03 -16.82
C SER A 124 12.95 -8.50 -17.29
N ASP A 125 11.77 -9.13 -17.23
CA ASP A 125 11.54 -10.51 -17.70
C ASP A 125 11.30 -10.61 -19.22
N GLU A 126 10.94 -9.51 -19.88
CA GLU A 126 10.75 -9.44 -21.34
C GLU A 126 12.04 -9.23 -22.13
N GLN A 127 13.20 -9.13 -21.49
CA GLN A 127 14.48 -9.14 -22.19
C GLN A 127 14.89 -10.60 -22.47
N PRO A 128 14.67 -11.13 -23.69
CA PRO A 128 15.06 -12.49 -24.01
C PRO A 128 16.59 -12.52 -23.95
N GLY A 129 17.15 -13.57 -23.36
CA GLY A 129 18.59 -13.75 -23.28
C GLY A 129 19.26 -13.48 -24.63
N GLU A 130 20.16 -12.50 -24.66
CA GLU A 130 21.24 -12.48 -25.63
C GLU A 130 22.21 -13.62 -25.27
N GLU A 131 21.75 -14.86 -25.46
CA GLU A 131 22.63 -15.94 -25.87
C GLU A 131 22.39 -16.18 -27.35
N SER A 132 23.20 -15.53 -28.17
CA SER A 132 23.52 -16.05 -29.50
C SER A 132 24.95 -15.65 -29.86
N ASP A 133 25.85 -16.55 -29.50
CA ASP A 133 27.08 -16.93 -30.20
C ASP A 133 27.78 -15.88 -31.09
N SER A 134 28.97 -15.45 -30.67
CA SER A 134 30.20 -15.34 -31.49
C SER A 134 31.42 -15.11 -30.61
#